data_AF-A0A7K2LZP7-F1
#
_entry.id   AF-A0A7K2LZP7-F1
#
_cell.length_a   1.000
_cell.length_b   1.000
_cell.length_c   1.000
_cell.angle_alpha   90.00
_cell.angle_beta   90.00
_cell.angle_gamma   90.00
#
_symmetry.space_group_name_H-M   'P 1'
#
loop_
_entity.id
_entity.type
_entity.pdbx_description
1 polymer ?
#
loop_
_entity_poly.entity_id
_entity_poly.type
_entity_poly.pdbx_seq_one_letter_code
_entity_poly.pdbx_strand_id
1 'polypeptide(L)' 'GLDAATVAAIRTRALGDPDAAPPDAHTPDSWRPWRSYALNHLRAAGESEIR' A
#
# COMPACT_ATOMS: atom_id res chain seq x y z
N GLY A 1 -15.02 -9.87 11.96
CA GLY A 1 -14.93 -8.48 11.45
C GLY A 1 -13.95 -8.43 10.28
N LEU A 2 -13.73 -7.26 9.68
CA LEU A 2 -12.73 -7.07 8.61
C LEU A 2 -11.32 -6.91 9.23
N ASP A 3 -10.31 -7.58 8.69
CA ASP A 3 -8.91 -7.41 9.12
C ASP A 3 -8.23 -6.18 8.50
N ALA A 4 -7.06 -5.80 9.02
CA ALA A 4 -6.34 -4.61 8.57
C ALA A 4 -5.90 -4.68 7.10
N ALA A 5 -5.55 -5.87 6.59
CA ALA A 5 -5.19 -6.07 5.19
C ALA A 5 -6.40 -5.87 4.26
N THR A 6 -7.57 -6.36 4.66
CA THR A 6 -8.85 -6.21 3.95
C THR A 6 -9.28 -4.74 3.96
N VAL A 7 -9.16 -4.04 5.09
CA VAL A 7 -9.44 -2.61 5.17
C VAL A 7 -8.50 -1.81 4.26
N ALA A 8 -7.19 -2.11 4.25
CA ALA A 8 -6.23 -1.46 3.35
C ALA A 8 -6.59 -1.70 1.88
N ALA A 9 -6.96 -2.92 1.50
CA ALA A 9 -7.38 -3.25 0.14
C ALA A 9 -8.62 -2.46 -0.31
N ILE A 10 -9.62 -2.32 0.56
CA ILE A 10 -10.83 -1.52 0.29
C ILE A 10 -10.45 -0.04 0.12
N ARG A 11 -9.65 0.52 1.03
CA ARG A 11 -9.22 1.92 0.97
C ARG A 11 -8.49 2.24 -0.34
N THR A 12 -7.51 1.42 -0.73
CA THR A 12 -6.74 1.64 -1.95
C THR A 12 -7.60 1.48 -3.21
N ARG A 13 -8.41 0.42 -3.31
CA ARG A 13 -9.08 0.05 -4.58
C ARG A 13 -10.47 0.66 -4.76
N ALA A 14 -11.29 0.61 -3.71
CA ALA A 14 -12.68 1.04 -3.80
C ALA A 14 -12.84 2.53 -3.48
N LEU A 15 -12.06 3.03 -2.51
CA LEU A 15 -12.14 4.42 -2.05
C LEU A 15 -11.09 5.34 -2.67
N GLY A 16 -10.12 4.78 -3.41
CA GLY A 16 -9.08 5.55 -4.09
C GLY A 16 -8.10 6.25 -3.15
N ASP A 17 -7.90 5.73 -1.94
CA ASP A 17 -7.00 6.32 -0.95
C ASP A 17 -5.53 6.24 -1.41
N PRO A 18 -4.88 7.39 -1.67
CA PRO A 18 -3.50 7.40 -2.16
C PRO A 18 -2.47 7.01 -1.11
N ASP A 19 -2.81 7.05 0.18
CA ASP A 19 -1.87 6.86 1.29
C ASP A 19 -2.11 5.57 2.09
N ALA A 20 -3.08 4.73 1.69
CA ALA A 20 -3.32 3.44 2.31
C ALA A 20 -2.18 2.44 2.01
N ALA A 21 -1.82 1.64 3.01
CA ALA A 21 -0.80 0.60 2.87
C ALA A 21 -1.23 -0.66 3.65
N PRO A 22 -0.89 -1.87 3.17
CA PRO A 22 -1.01 -3.09 3.97
C PRO A 22 -0.19 -2.98 5.26
N PRO A 23 -0.63 -3.60 6.37
CA PRO A 23 0.02 -3.45 7.68
C PRO A 23 1.48 -3.92 7.71
N ASP A 24 1.83 -4.93 6.92
CA ASP A 24 3.19 -5.50 6.88
C ASP A 24 4.09 -4.87 5.80
N ALA A 25 3.58 -3.89 5.06
CA ALA A 25 4.35 -3.24 4.02
C ALA A 25 5.33 -2.22 4.63
N HIS A 26 6.62 -2.36 4.33
CA HIS A 26 7.60 -1.33 4.67
C HIS A 26 7.34 -0.07 3.84
N THR A 27 6.82 0.97 4.48
CA THR A 27 6.47 2.24 3.85
C THR A 27 7.13 3.41 4.59
N PRO A 28 8.25 3.94 4.08
CA PRO A 28 8.87 5.14 4.62
C PRO A 28 7.91 6.32 4.71
N ASP A 29 8.06 7.14 5.75
CA ASP A 29 7.23 8.34 5.96
C ASP A 29 7.37 9.35 4.81
N SER A 30 8.50 9.35 4.11
CA SER A 30 8.75 10.17 2.92
C SER A 30 7.88 9.80 1.72
N TRP A 31 7.22 8.64 1.72
CA TRP A 31 6.27 8.26 0.67
C TRP A 31 4.89 8.85 0.90
N ARG A 32 4.60 9.42 2.06
CA ARG A 32 3.33 10.11 2.31
C ARG A 32 3.24 11.36 1.42
N PRO A 33 2.05 11.69 0.87
CA PRO A 33 0.76 11.02 1.04
C PRO A 33 0.43 9.99 -0.06
N TRP A 34 1.43 9.32 -0.65
CA TRP A 34 1.31 8.49 -1.85
C TRP A 34 1.80 7.04 -1.65
N ARG A 35 1.69 6.49 -0.44
CA ARG A 35 2.18 5.12 -0.14
C ARG A 35 1.55 4.03 -1.02
N SER A 36 0.26 4.15 -1.38
CA SER A 36 -0.39 3.23 -2.32
C SER A 36 0.32 3.21 -3.67
N TYR A 37 0.79 4.37 -4.14
CA TYR A 37 1.45 4.52 -5.43
C TYR A 37 2.88 4.00 -5.41
N ALA A 38 3.65 4.32 -4.38
CA ALA A 38 5.01 3.80 -4.23
C ALA A 38 5.01 2.26 -4.25
N LEU A 39 4.11 1.63 -3.48
CA LEU A 39 3.96 0.18 -3.47
C LEU A 39 3.56 -0.39 -4.84
N ASN A 40 2.66 0.28 -5.55
CA ASN A 40 2.26 -0.15 -6.90
C ASN A 40 3.41 0.02 -7.92
N HIS A 41 4.23 1.05 -7.79
CA HIS A 41 5.44 1.21 -8.61
C HIS A 41 6.48 0.13 -8.33
N LEU A 42 6.74 -0.19 -7.06
CA LEU A 42 7.62 -1.31 -6.70
C LEU A 42 7.10 -2.64 -7.24
N ARG A 43 5.80 -2.91 -7.12
CA ARG A 43 5.18 -4.10 -7.72
C ARG A 43 5.34 -4.14 -9.23
N ALA A 44 5.09 -3.02 -9.91
CA ALA A 44 5.25 -2.92 -11.35
C ALA A 44 6.72 -3.09 -11.80
N ALA A 45 7.67 -2.68 -10.95
CA ALA A 45 9.10 -2.89 -11.16
C ALA A 45 9.61 -4.29 -10.77
N GLY A 46 8.78 -5.12 -10.11
CA GLY A 46 9.19 -6.42 -9.57
C GLY A 46 9.99 -6.34 -8.26
N GLU A 47 9.99 -5.18 -7.60
CA GLU A 47 10.78 -4.88 -6.39
C GLU A 47 9.98 -5.06 -5.09
N SER A 48 8.72 -5.51 -5.16
CA SER A 48 7.87 -5.68 -3.97
C SER A 48 8.19 -6.93 -3.14
N GLU A 49 8.94 -7.88 -3.70
CA GLU A 49 9.44 -9.09 -3.03
C GLU A 49 10.94 -8.97 -2.76
N ILE A 50 11.35 -8.01 -1.93
CA ILE A 50 12.64 -8.11 -1.25
C ILE A 50 12.32 -8.37 0.21
N ARG A 51 12.41 -9.65 0.55
CA ARG A 51 12.14 -10.25 1.85
C ARG A 51 13.08 -9.73 2.93
#